data_AF-A0A919MRQ7-F1
#
_entry.id   AF-A0A919MRQ7-F1
#
_cell.length_a   1.000
_cell.length_b   1.000
_cell.length_c   1.000
_cell.angle_alpha   90.00
_cell.angle_beta   90.00
_cell.angle_gamma   90.00
#
_symmetry.space_group_name_H-M   'P 1'
#
loop_
_entity.id
_entity.type
_entity.pdbx_description
1 polymer ?
#
loop_
_entity_poly.entity_id
_entity_poly.type
_entity_poly.pdbx_seq_one_letter_code
_entity_poly.pdbx_strand_id
1 'polypeptide(L)'
;MRLNPVRRRLATALAVLVATSGLALAAPQPASAAPRPLAAPGDSGDDGEGGSQTLIKQLEAASKGFVEAKEALDRSKKRQQELTAKLKQIDTELGPRQAALDDIVGKSYRTGRLGAMTALITADSTRSMLDRAQTLETIAVKQDRALRDLKDSKAKQEQAKAAIDAAISDQQRQLTVMAKRKSQAENALKVANAANGSSGSSSDDGGSTGGGGSSSLAAPAPRNSDGSLPSESCSVNDPTTSGCITPRTLHAMQEAKKDGFNHFIACFRHQNSGEHPKGRACDWAADKGGFGGDATGASKDYGNRLANYFIANASRLGVLYVIWYRRIWLPSSGWKSYSGAGGDPSSDHTNHVHLSMR
;
A
#
# COMPACT_ATOMS: atom_id res chain seq x y z
N MET A 1 -88.14 65.82 -19.49
CA MET A 1 -88.98 65.72 -20.71
C MET A 1 -88.30 66.51 -21.81
N ARG A 2 -88.22 65.92 -23.02
CA ARG A 2 -87.68 66.48 -24.28
C ARG A 2 -86.14 66.49 -24.39
N LEU A 3 -85.49 66.11 -25.49
CA LEU A 3 -85.85 65.43 -26.75
C LEU A 3 -84.52 64.94 -27.37
N ASN A 4 -84.54 63.73 -27.93
CA ASN A 4 -83.54 62.97 -28.72
C ASN A 4 -83.19 63.68 -30.08
N PRO A 5 -82.44 63.09 -31.06
CA PRO A 5 -81.34 62.09 -31.10
C PRO A 5 -80.27 62.38 -32.23
N VAL A 6 -79.52 61.34 -32.67
CA VAL A 6 -78.89 61.09 -34.02
C VAL A 6 -77.34 61.14 -33.99
N ARG A 7 -76.52 60.18 -34.46
CA ARG A 7 -76.65 58.91 -35.21
C ARG A 7 -75.35 58.06 -35.00
N ARG A 8 -75.55 56.73 -34.95
CA ARG A 8 -74.83 55.61 -35.59
C ARG A 8 -73.27 55.52 -35.64
N ARG A 9 -72.80 54.44 -34.97
CA ARG A 9 -72.01 53.26 -35.45
C ARG A 9 -70.58 53.42 -35.99
N LEU A 10 -69.66 52.79 -35.24
CA LEU A 10 -68.62 51.81 -35.63
C LEU A 10 -67.78 52.08 -36.90
N ALA A 11 -66.47 52.24 -36.72
CA ALA A 11 -65.46 51.47 -37.46
C ALA A 11 -64.05 51.62 -36.84
N THR A 12 -63.34 50.51 -36.94
CA THR A 12 -61.99 50.11 -36.52
C THR A 12 -60.83 50.86 -37.16
N ALA A 13 -59.71 50.98 -36.42
CA ALA A 13 -58.37 50.42 -36.73
C ALA A 13 -57.17 51.38 -36.50
N LEU A 14 -56.20 50.86 -35.73
CA LEU A 14 -54.75 51.10 -35.65
C LEU A 14 -54.19 52.50 -36.01
N ALA A 15 -53.45 53.10 -35.06
CA ALA A 15 -51.97 53.03 -35.02
C ALA A 15 -51.38 53.95 -33.93
N VAL A 16 -50.49 53.36 -33.12
CA VAL A 16 -49.26 53.92 -32.51
C VAL A 16 -49.33 55.26 -31.77
N LEU A 17 -49.13 55.21 -30.45
CA LEU A 17 -48.28 56.18 -29.74
C LEU A 17 -47.72 55.56 -28.44
N VAL A 18 -46.40 55.60 -28.34
CA VAL A 18 -45.54 55.12 -27.26
C VAL A 18 -45.52 56.14 -26.13
N ALA A 19 -45.69 55.71 -24.88
CA ALA A 19 -45.10 56.41 -23.73
C ALA A 19 -44.98 55.49 -22.49
N THR A 20 -43.79 54.89 -22.38
CA THR A 20 -42.95 54.84 -21.17
C THR A 20 -43.52 54.31 -19.85
N SER A 21 -43.10 53.09 -19.48
CA SER A 21 -43.00 52.64 -18.08
C SER A 21 -41.67 51.91 -17.91
N GLY A 22 -40.96 52.25 -16.84
CA GLY A 22 -39.52 52.08 -16.67
C GLY A 22 -38.99 50.65 -16.69
N LEU A 23 -37.98 50.44 -17.53
CA LEU A 23 -37.00 49.36 -17.39
C LEU A 23 -35.98 49.78 -16.33
N ALA A 24 -35.97 49.10 -15.19
CA ALA A 24 -34.75 48.93 -14.43
C ALA A 24 -33.87 47.96 -15.22
N LEU A 25 -32.84 48.48 -15.88
CA LEU A 25 -31.81 47.69 -16.55
C LEU A 25 -30.99 46.92 -15.50
N ALA A 26 -31.38 45.67 -15.24
CA ALA A 26 -30.43 44.66 -14.81
C ALA A 26 -29.54 44.38 -16.01
N ALA A 27 -28.33 44.96 -16.02
CA ALA A 27 -27.32 44.60 -17.01
C ALA A 27 -27.11 43.07 -16.94
N PRO A 28 -27.07 42.35 -18.08
CA PRO A 28 -26.66 40.96 -18.07
C PRO A 28 -25.21 40.95 -17.61
N GLN A 29 -24.99 40.56 -16.36
CA GLN A 29 -23.66 40.19 -15.93
C GLN A 29 -23.25 39.01 -16.83
N PRO A 30 -22.09 39.08 -17.52
CA PRO A 30 -21.57 37.88 -18.16
C PRO A 30 -21.49 36.83 -17.06
N ALA A 31 -22.20 35.73 -17.23
CA ALA A 31 -21.93 34.54 -16.47
C ALA A 31 -20.47 34.19 -16.79
N SER A 32 -19.55 34.65 -15.96
CA SER A 32 -18.18 34.15 -15.95
C SER A 32 -18.33 32.68 -15.61
N ALA A 33 -18.40 31.84 -16.65
CA ALA A 33 -18.10 30.44 -16.51
C ALA A 33 -16.79 30.40 -15.71
N ALA A 34 -16.82 29.71 -14.57
CA ALA A 34 -15.60 29.46 -13.82
C ALA A 34 -14.54 29.00 -14.83
N PRO A 35 -13.33 29.59 -14.84
CA PRO A 35 -12.31 29.21 -15.79
C PRO A 35 -12.20 27.70 -15.77
N ARG A 36 -12.38 27.07 -16.93
CA ARG A 36 -12.23 25.62 -17.05
C ARG A 36 -10.84 25.30 -16.50
N PRO A 37 -10.70 24.30 -15.61
CA PRO A 37 -9.39 23.89 -15.16
C PRO A 37 -8.52 23.60 -16.40
N LEU A 38 -7.26 24.02 -16.34
CA LEU A 38 -6.30 23.72 -17.41
C LEU A 38 -6.22 22.20 -17.58
N ALA A 39 -6.20 21.75 -18.84
CA ALA A 39 -6.40 20.35 -19.25
C ALA A 39 -5.45 19.39 -18.54
N ALA A 40 -5.95 18.21 -18.17
CA ALA A 40 -5.16 17.22 -17.45
C ALA A 40 -4.08 16.59 -18.37
N PRO A 41 -2.98 16.04 -17.81
CA PRO A 41 -2.00 15.31 -18.59
C PRO A 41 -2.68 14.17 -19.39
N GLY A 42 -2.30 14.02 -20.66
CA GLY A 42 -2.91 13.06 -21.58
C GLY A 42 -4.17 13.55 -22.33
N ASP A 43 -4.77 14.69 -21.94
CA ASP A 43 -5.91 15.26 -22.68
C ASP A 43 -5.49 15.82 -24.07
N SER A 44 -4.20 16.11 -24.26
CA SER A 44 -3.57 16.57 -25.50
C SER A 44 -3.29 15.45 -26.51
N GLY A 45 -3.52 14.18 -26.16
CA GLY A 45 -3.29 13.02 -27.02
C GLY A 45 -1.90 12.38 -26.90
N ASP A 46 -1.01 12.92 -26.06
CA ASP A 46 0.10 12.16 -25.48
C ASP A 46 -0.43 11.19 -24.40
N ASP A 47 0.38 10.23 -23.94
CA ASP A 47 -0.03 9.35 -22.84
C ASP A 47 0.10 10.00 -21.45
N GLY A 48 0.59 11.24 -21.37
CA GLY A 48 0.77 11.98 -20.12
C GLY A 48 1.78 11.39 -19.13
N GLU A 49 2.43 10.27 -19.47
CA GLU A 49 3.29 9.52 -18.55
C GLU A 49 4.75 10.02 -18.58
N GLY A 50 5.14 10.84 -19.56
CA GLY A 50 6.48 11.42 -19.70
C GLY A 50 7.59 10.45 -20.11
N GLY A 51 7.38 9.14 -20.01
CA GLY A 51 8.34 8.09 -20.37
C GLY A 51 7.88 7.22 -21.55
N SER A 52 8.79 6.46 -22.15
CA SER A 52 8.39 5.45 -23.14
C SER A 52 7.56 4.34 -22.48
N GLN A 53 6.61 3.75 -23.23
CA GLN A 53 5.81 2.61 -22.75
C GLN A 53 6.67 1.47 -22.18
N THR A 54 7.84 1.23 -22.78
CA THR A 54 8.80 0.21 -22.32
C THR A 54 9.39 0.59 -20.97
N LEU A 55 9.80 1.84 -20.78
CA LEU A 55 10.30 2.34 -19.49
C LEU A 55 9.24 2.18 -18.41
N ILE A 56 8.00 2.62 -18.68
CA ILE A 56 6.90 2.58 -17.72
C ILE A 56 6.60 1.14 -17.30
N LYS A 57 6.51 0.20 -18.26
CA LYS A 57 6.33 -1.23 -17.97
C LYS A 57 7.47 -1.81 -17.12
N GLN A 58 8.72 -1.42 -17.39
CA GLN A 58 9.88 -1.87 -16.60
C GLN A 58 9.84 -1.31 -15.18
N LEU A 59 9.50 -0.03 -15.02
CA LEU A 59 9.37 0.63 -13.71
C LEU A 59 8.24 0.05 -12.88
N GLU A 60 7.08 -0.20 -13.49
CA GLU A 60 5.96 -0.88 -12.83
C GLU A 60 6.41 -2.25 -12.32
N ALA A 61 6.94 -3.10 -13.21
CA ALA A 61 7.32 -4.48 -12.85
C ALA A 61 8.41 -4.51 -11.77
N ALA A 62 9.40 -3.60 -11.86
CA ALA A 62 10.47 -3.50 -10.88
C ALA A 62 9.95 -2.98 -9.53
N SER A 63 9.18 -1.90 -9.53
CA SER A 63 8.65 -1.28 -8.31
C SER A 63 7.66 -2.20 -7.61
N LYS A 64 6.72 -2.80 -8.36
CA LYS A 64 5.79 -3.79 -7.83
C LYS A 64 6.57 -4.93 -7.19
N GLY A 65 7.46 -5.59 -7.95
CA GLY A 65 8.25 -6.72 -7.46
C GLY A 65 9.10 -6.38 -6.23
N PHE A 66 9.64 -5.15 -6.13
CA PHE A 66 10.37 -4.70 -4.96
C PHE A 66 9.45 -4.57 -3.73
N VAL A 67 8.28 -3.94 -3.89
CA VAL A 67 7.30 -3.78 -2.81
C VAL A 67 6.79 -5.15 -2.34
N GLU A 68 6.48 -6.08 -3.25
CA GLU A 68 6.01 -7.42 -2.84
C GLU A 68 7.10 -8.20 -2.08
N ALA A 69 8.35 -8.12 -2.55
CA ALA A 69 9.49 -8.76 -1.89
C ALA A 69 9.77 -8.15 -0.51
N LYS A 70 9.64 -6.82 -0.37
CA LYS A 70 9.76 -6.13 0.93
C LYS A 70 8.69 -6.59 1.91
N GLU A 71 7.44 -6.69 1.47
CA GLU A 71 6.38 -7.21 2.33
C GLU A 71 6.58 -8.68 2.71
N ALA A 72 7.05 -9.51 1.76
CA ALA A 72 7.39 -10.90 2.05
C ALA A 72 8.52 -11.00 3.08
N LEU A 73 9.54 -10.16 2.96
CA LEU A 73 10.64 -10.06 3.93
C LEU A 73 10.12 -9.70 5.33
N ASP A 74 9.25 -8.70 5.44
CA ASP A 74 8.68 -8.25 6.72
C ASP A 74 7.81 -9.34 7.36
N ARG A 75 7.00 -10.05 6.56
CA ARG A 75 6.24 -11.24 7.02
C ARG A 75 7.16 -12.34 7.53
N SER A 76 8.22 -12.64 6.77
CA SER A 76 9.19 -13.69 7.11
C SER A 76 9.95 -13.37 8.41
N LYS A 77 10.30 -12.11 8.63
CA LYS A 77 10.89 -11.62 9.90
C LYS A 77 9.94 -11.77 11.08
N LYS A 78 8.67 -11.37 10.92
CA LYS A 78 7.66 -11.55 11.97
C LYS A 78 7.47 -13.03 12.30
N ARG A 79 7.42 -13.89 11.28
CA ARG A 79 7.31 -15.33 11.47
C ARG A 79 8.52 -15.91 12.20
N GLN A 80 9.74 -15.48 11.86
CA GLN A 80 10.96 -15.87 12.56
C GLN A 80 10.89 -15.49 14.05
N GLN A 81 10.42 -14.29 14.38
CA GLN A 81 10.26 -13.85 15.77
C GLN A 81 9.26 -14.74 16.54
N GLU A 82 8.10 -15.03 15.95
CA GLU A 82 7.10 -15.92 16.54
C GLU A 82 7.63 -17.34 16.77
N LEU A 83 8.35 -17.89 15.79
CA LEU A 83 8.96 -19.21 15.89
C LEU A 83 10.06 -19.24 16.95
N THR A 84 10.86 -18.18 17.07
CA THR A 84 11.90 -18.05 18.09
C THR A 84 11.29 -18.01 19.49
N ALA A 85 10.18 -17.28 19.67
CA ALA A 85 9.44 -17.26 20.92
C ALA A 85 8.88 -18.65 21.29
N LYS A 86 8.33 -19.37 20.31
CA LYS A 86 7.85 -20.76 20.50
C LYS A 86 8.98 -21.72 20.84
N LEU A 87 10.12 -21.61 20.16
CA LEU A 87 11.29 -22.44 20.44
C LEU A 87 11.75 -22.24 21.89
N LYS A 88 11.81 -20.99 22.37
CA LYS A 88 12.14 -20.69 23.77
C LYS A 88 11.18 -21.33 24.77
N GLN A 89 9.87 -21.35 24.45
CA GLN A 89 8.88 -22.04 25.29
C GLN A 89 9.14 -23.54 25.32
N ILE A 90 9.37 -24.18 24.16
CA ILE A 90 9.69 -25.60 24.06
C ILE A 90 10.97 -25.93 24.85
N ASP A 91 12.01 -25.11 24.72
CA ASP A 91 13.29 -25.30 25.42
C ASP A 91 13.13 -25.26 26.94
N THR A 92 12.23 -24.39 27.44
CA THR A 92 11.92 -24.30 28.88
C THR A 92 11.20 -25.56 29.38
N GLU A 93 10.38 -26.20 28.55
CA GLU A 93 9.67 -27.44 28.90
C GLU A 93 10.56 -28.69 28.82
N LEU A 94 11.65 -28.65 28.04
CA LEU A 94 12.54 -29.80 27.85
C LEU A 94 13.30 -30.19 29.12
N GLY A 95 13.79 -29.22 29.89
CA GLY A 95 14.54 -29.48 31.13
C GLY A 95 13.74 -30.31 32.15
N PRO A 96 12.54 -29.86 32.56
CA PRO A 96 11.68 -30.61 33.46
C PRO A 96 11.27 -31.99 32.92
N ARG A 97 10.99 -32.10 31.60
CA ARG A 97 10.63 -33.38 30.97
C ARG A 97 11.81 -34.36 30.94
N GLN A 98 13.03 -33.86 30.70
CA GLN A 98 14.24 -34.67 30.76
C GLN A 98 14.52 -35.13 32.20
N ALA A 99 14.41 -34.23 33.19
CA ALA A 99 14.59 -34.57 34.60
C ALA A 99 13.58 -35.62 35.09
N ALA A 100 12.32 -35.55 34.63
CA ALA A 100 11.31 -36.56 34.93
C ALA A 100 11.68 -37.95 34.36
N LEU A 101 12.24 -37.99 33.14
CA LEU A 101 12.74 -39.23 32.57
C LEU A 101 13.97 -39.76 33.34
N ASP A 102 14.90 -38.88 33.71
CA ASP A 102 16.11 -39.24 34.43
C ASP A 102 15.77 -39.84 35.82
N ASP A 103 14.76 -39.29 36.51
CA ASP A 103 14.23 -39.85 37.77
C ASP A 103 13.62 -41.25 37.56
N ILE A 104 12.86 -41.45 36.48
CA ILE A 104 12.29 -42.76 36.12
C ILE A 104 13.41 -43.78 35.87
N VAL A 105 14.40 -43.43 35.06
CA VAL A 105 15.54 -44.31 34.73
C VAL A 105 16.36 -44.61 35.99
N GLY A 106 16.63 -43.60 36.82
CA GLY A 106 17.37 -43.76 38.07
C GLY A 106 16.66 -44.68 39.07
N LYS A 107 15.34 -44.56 39.22
CA LYS A 107 14.54 -45.46 40.06
C LYS A 107 14.56 -46.88 39.50
N SER A 108 14.30 -47.06 38.20
CA SER A 108 14.32 -48.36 37.54
C SER A 108 15.67 -49.08 37.70
N TYR A 109 16.77 -48.34 37.57
CA TYR A 109 18.12 -48.85 37.76
C TYR A 109 18.38 -49.32 39.20
N ARG A 110 17.94 -48.56 40.22
CA ARG A 110 18.13 -48.91 41.63
C ARG A 110 17.27 -50.09 42.09
N THR A 111 16.01 -50.16 41.69
CA THR A 111 15.11 -51.27 42.08
C THR A 111 15.34 -52.53 41.25
N GLY A 112 15.95 -52.41 40.06
CA GLY A 112 16.14 -53.51 39.13
C GLY A 112 14.83 -54.04 38.53
N ARG A 113 14.94 -54.84 37.45
CA ARG A 113 13.76 -55.44 36.78
C ARG A 113 12.99 -56.42 37.67
N LEU A 114 13.67 -57.04 38.63
CA LEU A 114 13.06 -58.01 39.54
C LEU A 114 12.31 -57.33 40.70
N GLY A 115 12.61 -56.07 41.04
CA GLY A 115 12.02 -55.39 42.19
C GLY A 115 10.49 -55.27 42.14
N ALA A 116 9.93 -54.99 40.96
CA ALA A 116 8.48 -54.94 40.78
C ALA A 116 7.81 -56.32 40.92
N MET A 117 8.46 -57.38 40.43
CA MET A 117 7.99 -58.77 40.58
C MET A 117 8.10 -59.22 42.05
N THR A 118 9.21 -58.92 42.72
CA THR A 118 9.39 -59.19 44.15
C THR A 118 8.37 -58.43 44.99
N ALA A 119 8.04 -57.18 44.65
CA ALA A 119 7.00 -56.41 45.33
C ALA A 119 5.60 -57.04 45.20
N LEU A 120 5.30 -57.72 44.10
CA LEU A 120 4.04 -58.45 43.93
C LEU A 120 4.04 -59.79 44.68
N ILE A 121 5.16 -60.52 44.66
CA ILE A 121 5.29 -61.85 45.29
C ILE A 121 5.31 -61.75 46.83
N THR A 122 5.86 -60.67 47.37
CA THR A 122 5.95 -60.41 48.82
C THR A 122 4.71 -59.70 49.38
N ALA A 123 3.56 -59.79 48.70
CA ALA A 123 2.31 -59.22 49.19
C ALA A 123 1.63 -60.17 50.19
N ASP A 124 1.24 -59.66 51.35
CA ASP A 124 0.74 -60.48 52.48
C ASP A 124 -0.71 -60.98 52.28
N SER A 125 -1.40 -60.50 51.23
CA SER A 125 -2.75 -60.94 50.86
C SER A 125 -3.04 -60.65 49.38
N THR A 126 -4.05 -61.35 48.82
CA THR A 126 -4.52 -61.15 47.45
C THR A 126 -4.96 -59.70 47.19
N ARG A 127 -5.56 -59.03 48.19
CA ARG A 127 -5.98 -57.63 48.09
C ARG A 127 -4.77 -56.70 47.98
N SER A 128 -3.77 -56.89 48.84
CA SER A 128 -2.52 -56.11 48.78
C SER A 128 -1.78 -56.32 47.45
N MET A 129 -1.84 -57.52 46.88
CA MET A 129 -1.23 -57.82 45.59
C MET A 129 -1.92 -57.03 44.46
N LEU A 130 -3.26 -56.98 44.45
CA LEU A 130 -4.06 -56.20 43.48
C LEU A 130 -3.77 -54.70 43.58
N ASP A 131 -3.70 -54.14 44.79
CA ASP A 131 -3.38 -52.71 45.00
C ASP A 131 -1.96 -52.37 44.50
N ARG A 132 -0.99 -53.25 44.76
CA ARG A 132 0.38 -53.10 44.24
C ARG A 132 0.42 -53.22 42.72
N ALA A 133 -0.35 -54.14 42.12
CA ALA A 133 -0.44 -54.30 40.67
C ALA A 133 -1.03 -53.05 39.99
N GLN A 134 -2.13 -52.51 40.51
CA GLN A 134 -2.74 -51.28 39.98
C GLN A 134 -1.80 -50.06 40.11
N THR A 135 -1.03 -50.00 41.20
CA THR A 135 -0.01 -48.96 41.39
C THR A 135 1.09 -49.08 40.35
N LEU A 136 1.60 -50.29 40.10
CA LEU A 136 2.63 -50.55 39.09
C LEU A 136 2.14 -50.21 37.68
N GLU A 137 0.89 -50.53 37.34
CA GLU A 137 0.27 -50.15 36.06
C GLU A 137 0.20 -48.62 35.92
N THR A 138 -0.24 -47.92 36.95
CA THR A 138 -0.30 -46.45 36.95
C THR A 138 1.10 -45.82 36.75
N ILE A 139 2.12 -46.42 37.37
CA ILE A 139 3.51 -46.00 37.19
C ILE A 139 3.95 -46.22 35.74
N ALA A 140 3.71 -47.39 35.16
CA ALA A 140 4.05 -47.70 33.77
C ALA A 140 3.40 -46.72 32.79
N VAL A 141 2.10 -46.44 32.95
CA VAL A 141 1.39 -45.45 32.11
C VAL A 141 2.00 -44.05 32.23
N LYS A 142 2.40 -43.63 33.44
CA LYS A 142 3.07 -42.34 33.65
C LYS A 142 4.46 -42.31 33.01
N GLN A 143 5.21 -43.40 33.06
CA GLN A 143 6.54 -43.52 32.45
C GLN A 143 6.45 -43.43 30.92
N ASP A 144 5.52 -44.17 30.32
CA ASP A 144 5.27 -44.12 28.88
C ASP A 144 4.80 -42.75 28.41
N ARG A 145 4.01 -42.05 29.23
CA ARG A 145 3.62 -40.66 28.94
C ARG A 145 4.82 -39.73 29.00
N ALA A 146 5.67 -39.81 30.03
CA ALA A 146 6.85 -38.95 30.15
C ALA A 146 7.83 -39.13 28.97
N LEU A 147 8.05 -40.38 28.54
CA LEU A 147 8.85 -40.70 27.35
C LEU A 147 8.27 -40.10 26.07
N ARG A 148 6.96 -40.27 25.85
CA ARG A 148 6.25 -39.70 24.69
C ARG A 148 6.29 -38.17 24.69
N ASP A 149 5.99 -37.54 25.82
CA ASP A 149 5.99 -36.09 25.95
C ASP A 149 7.37 -35.51 25.65
N LEU A 150 8.46 -36.12 26.17
CA LEU A 150 9.82 -35.70 25.87
C LEU A 150 10.16 -35.86 24.38
N LYS A 151 9.81 -37.00 23.78
CA LYS A 151 10.02 -37.26 22.35
C LYS A 151 9.29 -36.23 21.48
N ASP A 152 8.02 -35.98 21.78
CA ASP A 152 7.19 -35.00 21.06
C ASP A 152 7.73 -33.58 21.22
N SER A 153 8.27 -33.25 22.39
CA SER A 153 8.92 -31.96 22.65
C SER A 153 10.18 -31.77 21.80
N LYS A 154 11.05 -32.79 21.74
CA LYS A 154 12.25 -32.75 20.91
C LYS A 154 11.90 -32.64 19.42
N ALA A 155 10.89 -33.40 18.96
CA ALA A 155 10.41 -33.31 17.58
C ALA A 155 9.86 -31.90 17.26
N LYS A 156 9.07 -31.30 18.17
CA LYS A 156 8.60 -29.91 18.02
C LYS A 156 9.75 -28.90 18.04
N GLN A 157 10.77 -29.11 18.87
CA GLN A 157 11.97 -28.27 18.93
C GLN A 157 12.72 -28.30 17.59
N GLU A 158 12.98 -29.48 17.04
CA GLU A 158 13.63 -29.66 15.75
C GLU A 158 12.83 -29.03 14.61
N GLN A 159 11.51 -29.25 14.58
CA GLN A 159 10.62 -28.63 13.61
C GLN A 159 10.63 -27.09 13.70
N ALA A 160 10.63 -26.54 14.91
CA ALA A 160 10.70 -25.09 15.12
C ALA A 160 12.04 -24.52 14.63
N LYS A 161 13.17 -25.19 14.90
CA LYS A 161 14.50 -24.80 14.39
C LYS A 161 14.53 -24.83 12.85
N ALA A 162 14.09 -25.91 12.24
CA ALA A 162 14.03 -26.02 10.78
C ALA A 162 13.13 -24.94 10.14
N ALA A 163 12.02 -24.59 10.79
CA ALA A 163 11.14 -23.51 10.33
C ALA A 163 11.78 -22.11 10.47
N ILE A 164 12.60 -21.88 11.49
CA ILE A 164 13.40 -20.65 11.65
C ILE A 164 14.44 -20.55 10.52
N ASP A 165 15.16 -21.64 10.25
CA ASP A 165 16.17 -21.69 9.18
C ASP A 165 15.53 -21.44 7.80
N ALA A 166 14.36 -22.04 7.55
CA ALA A 166 13.59 -21.80 6.34
C ALA A 166 13.15 -20.33 6.21
N ALA A 167 12.73 -19.69 7.31
CA ALA A 167 12.40 -18.27 7.33
C ALA A 167 13.63 -17.41 7.01
N ILE A 168 14.79 -17.70 7.60
CA ILE A 168 16.04 -16.97 7.31
C ILE A 168 16.44 -17.11 5.83
N SER A 169 16.34 -18.31 5.27
CA SER A 169 16.61 -18.56 3.85
C SER A 169 15.66 -17.77 2.94
N ASP A 170 14.37 -17.72 3.28
CA ASP A 170 13.41 -16.89 2.55
C ASP A 170 13.75 -15.40 2.66
N GLN A 171 14.13 -14.90 3.84
CA GLN A 171 14.57 -13.50 4.00
C GLN A 171 15.75 -13.15 3.07
N GLN A 172 16.76 -14.02 2.97
CA GLN A 172 17.90 -13.83 2.06
C GLN A 172 17.46 -13.82 0.58
N ARG A 173 16.52 -14.70 0.22
CA ARG A 173 15.92 -14.73 -1.11
C ARG A 173 15.20 -13.41 -1.42
N GLN A 174 14.39 -12.90 -0.50
CA GLN A 174 13.67 -11.64 -0.70
C GLN A 174 14.63 -10.46 -0.84
N LEU A 175 15.70 -10.40 -0.04
CA LEU A 175 16.75 -9.39 -0.19
C LEU A 175 17.42 -9.44 -1.58
N THR A 176 17.67 -10.64 -2.11
CA THR A 176 18.21 -10.83 -3.46
C THR A 176 17.24 -10.34 -4.53
N VAL A 177 15.94 -10.66 -4.40
CA VAL A 177 14.89 -10.16 -5.30
C VAL A 177 14.83 -8.63 -5.26
N MET A 178 14.84 -8.04 -4.06
CA MET A 178 14.84 -6.59 -3.88
C MET A 178 16.05 -5.93 -4.56
N ALA A 179 17.25 -6.47 -4.36
CA ALA A 179 18.47 -5.96 -5.02
C ALA A 179 18.37 -6.03 -6.55
N LYS A 180 17.87 -7.15 -7.09
CA LYS A 180 17.66 -7.31 -8.53
C LYS A 180 16.64 -6.31 -9.07
N ARG A 181 15.50 -6.13 -8.39
CA ARG A 181 14.46 -5.18 -8.82
C ARG A 181 14.94 -3.73 -8.75
N LYS A 182 15.73 -3.37 -7.74
CA LYS A 182 16.41 -2.07 -7.65
C LYS A 182 17.28 -1.83 -8.89
N SER A 183 18.17 -2.77 -9.20
CA SER A 183 19.07 -2.66 -10.36
C SER A 183 18.30 -2.57 -11.68
N GLN A 184 17.22 -3.35 -11.85
CA GLN A 184 16.38 -3.29 -13.03
C GLN A 184 15.77 -1.88 -13.23
N ALA A 185 15.23 -1.28 -12.18
CA ALA A 185 14.65 0.07 -12.26
C ALA A 185 15.72 1.13 -12.56
N GLU A 186 16.87 1.08 -11.88
CA GLU A 186 17.96 2.05 -12.09
C GLU A 186 18.55 1.95 -13.51
N ASN A 187 18.72 0.74 -14.04
CA ASN A 187 19.19 0.53 -15.40
C ASN A 187 18.18 1.02 -16.45
N ALA A 188 16.88 0.76 -16.25
CA ALA A 188 15.82 1.25 -17.13
C ALA A 188 15.84 2.78 -17.21
N LEU A 189 15.95 3.46 -16.06
CA LEU A 189 16.06 4.92 -15.99
C LEU A 189 17.32 5.44 -16.65
N LYS A 190 18.47 4.78 -16.42
CA LYS A 190 19.74 5.16 -17.04
C LYS A 190 19.65 5.12 -18.57
N VAL A 191 19.10 4.05 -19.12
CA VAL A 191 18.92 3.89 -20.58
C VAL A 191 17.98 4.96 -21.13
N ALA A 192 16.84 5.20 -20.46
CA ALA A 192 15.89 6.21 -20.90
C ALA A 192 16.45 7.64 -20.84
N ASN A 193 17.12 8.01 -19.76
CA ASN A 193 17.72 9.35 -19.61
C ASN A 193 18.84 9.58 -20.63
N ALA A 194 19.63 8.54 -20.94
CA ALA A 194 20.66 8.62 -21.99
C ALA A 194 20.06 8.80 -23.39
N ALA A 195 18.95 8.12 -23.69
CA ALA A 195 18.25 8.27 -24.96
C ALA A 195 17.65 9.68 -25.15
N ASN A 196 17.24 10.33 -24.06
CA ASN A 196 16.61 11.65 -24.10
C ASN A 196 17.63 12.82 -24.06
N GLY A 197 18.92 12.56 -24.27
CA GLY A 197 19.97 13.60 -24.29
C GLY A 197 20.11 14.38 -22.97
N SER A 198 19.50 13.90 -21.89
CA SER A 198 19.54 14.55 -20.59
C SER A 198 20.84 14.20 -19.87
N SER A 199 21.88 15.00 -20.13
CA SER A 199 23.05 15.15 -19.26
C SER A 199 22.69 15.99 -18.02
N GLY A 200 21.65 15.60 -17.30
CA GLY A 200 21.32 16.18 -16.01
C GLY A 200 22.18 15.55 -14.94
N SER A 201 23.03 16.35 -14.29
CA SER A 201 23.78 15.96 -13.09
C SER A 201 22.90 15.11 -12.18
N SER A 202 23.41 13.94 -11.80
CA SER A 202 23.06 13.32 -10.53
C SER A 202 23.57 14.26 -9.44
N SER A 203 22.92 15.41 -9.31
CA SER A 203 23.00 16.18 -8.09
C SER A 203 22.27 15.30 -7.10
N ASP A 204 23.04 14.49 -6.40
CA ASP A 204 22.77 14.12 -5.02
C ASP A 204 22.69 15.43 -4.22
N ASP A 205 21.73 16.28 -4.57
CA ASP A 205 21.24 17.29 -3.68
C ASP A 205 20.54 16.44 -2.64
N GLY A 206 21.28 16.20 -1.56
CA GLY A 206 20.85 15.54 -0.34
C GLY A 206 19.66 16.32 0.20
N GLY A 207 18.52 16.12 -0.47
CA GLY A 207 17.20 16.49 -0.04
C GLY A 207 16.97 15.68 1.21
N SER A 208 17.43 16.29 2.30
CA SER A 208 17.34 15.88 3.67
C SER A 208 16.19 14.91 3.87
N THR A 209 16.48 13.74 4.43
CA THR A 209 15.53 12.91 5.17
C THR A 209 14.94 13.64 6.41
N GLY A 210 14.94 14.98 6.41
CA GLY A 210 14.52 15.87 7.46
C GLY A 210 14.23 17.26 6.89
N GLY A 211 13.07 17.43 6.28
CA GLY A 211 12.45 18.72 6.00
C GLY A 211 11.10 18.73 6.71
N GLY A 212 11.09 19.17 7.97
CA GLY A 212 9.94 19.14 8.86
C GLY A 212 8.75 19.93 8.35
N GLY A 213 7.80 19.22 7.77
CA GLY A 213 6.38 19.44 8.03
C GLY A 213 5.86 18.16 8.64
N SER A 214 5.13 18.24 9.75
CA SER A 214 4.43 17.08 10.31
C SER A 214 3.31 16.67 9.35
N SER A 215 3.65 16.02 8.24
CA SER A 215 2.63 15.35 7.43
C SER A 215 2.03 14.25 8.30
N SER A 216 0.71 14.22 8.40
CA SER A 216 0.07 13.21 9.22
C SER A 216 0.34 11.82 8.63
N LEU A 217 0.49 10.83 9.53
CA LEU A 217 0.55 9.45 9.10
C LEU A 217 -0.82 9.05 8.56
N ALA A 218 -0.88 8.68 7.29
CA ALA A 218 -2.09 8.16 6.67
C ALA A 218 -2.57 6.89 7.41
N ALA A 219 -3.88 6.66 7.43
CA ALA A 219 -4.41 5.35 7.77
C ALA A 219 -3.84 4.30 6.79
N PRO A 220 -3.36 3.15 7.30
CA PRO A 220 -2.80 2.14 6.41
C PRO A 220 -3.91 1.56 5.54
N ALA A 221 -3.60 1.30 4.27
CA ALA A 221 -4.52 0.63 3.38
C ALA A 221 -4.86 -0.78 3.93
N PRO A 222 -6.09 -1.28 3.69
CA PRO A 222 -6.46 -2.63 4.08
C PRO A 222 -5.47 -3.67 3.56
N ARG A 223 -5.14 -4.64 4.42
CA ARG A 223 -4.19 -5.74 4.14
C ARG A 223 -4.85 -7.09 4.37
N ASN A 224 -4.37 -8.10 3.66
CA ASN A 224 -4.74 -9.49 3.87
C ASN A 224 -4.34 -9.96 5.28
N SER A 225 -4.87 -11.10 5.71
CA SER A 225 -4.53 -11.71 7.01
C SER A 225 -3.05 -12.03 7.16
N ASP A 226 -2.35 -12.31 6.05
CA ASP A 226 -0.90 -12.50 6.04
C ASP A 226 -0.13 -11.17 6.14
N GLY A 227 -0.77 -10.02 5.94
CA GLY A 227 -0.17 -8.69 5.96
C GLY A 227 0.23 -8.15 4.58
N SER A 228 0.01 -8.90 3.49
CA SER A 228 0.22 -8.42 2.12
C SER A 228 -0.86 -7.42 1.70
N LEU A 229 -0.53 -6.52 0.77
CA LEU A 229 -1.56 -5.72 0.08
C LEU A 229 -2.35 -6.63 -0.88
N PRO A 230 -3.70 -6.62 -0.84
CA PRO A 230 -4.49 -7.36 -1.80
C PRO A 230 -4.28 -6.84 -3.22
N SER A 231 -4.33 -7.76 -4.19
CA SER A 231 -4.45 -7.38 -5.60
C SER A 231 -5.83 -6.76 -5.81
N GLU A 232 -5.85 -5.55 -6.36
CA GLU A 232 -7.08 -4.81 -6.62
C GLU A 232 -7.19 -4.46 -8.09
N SER A 233 -8.41 -4.45 -8.60
CA SER A 233 -8.74 -4.00 -9.94
C SER A 233 -9.54 -2.70 -9.90
N CYS A 234 -9.56 -2.01 -11.04
CA CYS A 234 -10.45 -0.90 -11.32
C CYS A 234 -11.90 -1.32 -11.04
N SER A 235 -12.47 -0.84 -9.94
CA SER A 235 -13.75 -1.36 -9.41
C SER A 235 -14.60 -0.30 -8.69
N VAL A 236 -14.03 0.86 -8.38
CA VAL A 236 -14.75 1.98 -7.79
C VAL A 236 -14.80 3.11 -8.79
N ASN A 237 -15.96 3.74 -8.96
CA ASN A 237 -16.08 4.89 -9.86
C ASN A 237 -15.07 5.98 -9.47
N ASP A 238 -14.34 6.50 -10.45
CA ASP A 238 -13.39 7.58 -10.23
C ASP A 238 -14.14 8.88 -9.91
N PRO A 239 -13.94 9.49 -8.73
CA PRO A 239 -14.59 10.75 -8.37
C PRO A 239 -13.91 11.98 -8.98
N THR A 240 -12.82 11.81 -9.74
CA THR A 240 -12.00 12.91 -10.29
C THR A 240 -12.12 13.06 -11.80
N THR A 241 -12.30 11.97 -12.54
CA THR A 241 -12.46 11.97 -14.00
C THR A 241 -13.68 11.14 -14.44
N SER A 242 -13.47 10.12 -15.27
CA SER A 242 -14.46 9.15 -15.74
C SER A 242 -13.90 7.74 -15.52
N GLY A 243 -14.71 6.68 -15.66
CA GLY A 243 -14.20 5.31 -15.47
C GLY A 243 -14.05 4.92 -14.00
N CYS A 244 -12.99 4.16 -13.67
CA CYS A 244 -12.80 3.60 -12.34
C CYS A 244 -11.36 3.70 -11.81
N ILE A 245 -11.25 3.60 -10.49
CA ILE A 245 -10.00 3.47 -9.74
C ILE A 245 -10.05 2.23 -8.85
N THR A 246 -8.89 1.81 -8.34
CA THR A 246 -8.83 0.79 -7.29
C THR A 246 -9.27 1.38 -5.94
N PRO A 247 -9.81 0.56 -5.02
CA PRO A 247 -10.07 0.98 -3.65
C PRO A 247 -8.85 1.61 -2.96
N ARG A 248 -7.64 1.11 -3.23
CA ARG A 248 -6.37 1.64 -2.70
C ARG A 248 -6.04 3.03 -3.23
N THR A 249 -6.25 3.28 -4.51
CA THR A 249 -6.07 4.62 -5.11
C THR A 249 -7.07 5.61 -4.50
N LEU A 250 -8.33 5.20 -4.35
CA LEU A 250 -9.34 6.02 -3.68
C LEU A 250 -8.95 6.34 -2.23
N HIS A 251 -8.48 5.33 -1.49
CA HIS A 251 -8.00 5.49 -0.11
C HIS A 251 -6.83 6.47 -0.02
N ALA A 252 -5.80 6.30 -0.86
CA ALA A 252 -4.65 7.20 -0.91
C ALA A 252 -5.06 8.66 -1.20
N MET A 253 -6.01 8.85 -2.11
CA MET A 253 -6.57 10.17 -2.41
C MET A 253 -7.32 10.76 -1.21
N GLN A 254 -8.16 9.98 -0.54
CA GLN A 254 -8.90 10.45 0.63
C GLN A 254 -7.97 10.84 1.78
N GLU A 255 -6.93 10.05 2.03
CA GLU A 255 -5.94 10.37 3.07
C GLU A 255 -5.14 11.64 2.75
N ALA A 256 -4.70 11.82 1.50
CA ALA A 256 -4.03 13.05 1.09
C ALA A 256 -4.95 14.29 1.22
N LYS A 257 -6.23 14.17 0.85
CA LYS A 257 -7.22 15.24 1.04
C LYS A 257 -7.43 15.60 2.51
N LYS A 258 -7.45 14.60 3.40
CA LYS A 258 -7.51 14.80 4.87
C LYS A 258 -6.30 15.58 5.41
N ASP A 259 -5.12 15.37 4.83
CA ASP A 259 -3.90 16.12 5.17
C ASP A 259 -3.84 17.52 4.51
N GLY A 260 -4.91 17.93 3.81
CA GLY A 260 -5.06 19.28 3.25
C GLY A 260 -4.66 19.42 1.78
N PHE A 261 -4.28 18.33 1.10
CA PHE A 261 -3.97 18.35 -0.32
C PHE A 261 -5.27 18.29 -1.14
N ASN A 262 -5.76 19.45 -1.58
CA ASN A 262 -7.10 19.59 -2.20
C ASN A 262 -7.08 20.28 -3.57
N HIS A 263 -5.92 20.37 -4.23
CA HIS A 263 -5.85 20.85 -5.61
C HIS A 263 -6.50 19.85 -6.59
N PHE A 264 -6.61 20.22 -7.86
CA PHE A 264 -7.17 19.37 -8.91
C PHE A 264 -6.43 18.03 -9.01
N ILE A 265 -7.18 16.97 -9.30
CA ILE A 265 -6.69 15.61 -9.41
C ILE A 265 -7.29 15.00 -10.67
N ALA A 266 -6.51 14.23 -11.41
CA ALA A 266 -6.98 13.42 -12.52
C ALA A 266 -6.42 12.00 -12.37
N CYS A 267 -7.30 11.00 -12.13
CA CYS A 267 -6.86 9.63 -11.87
C CYS A 267 -7.00 8.69 -13.06
N PHE A 268 -8.20 8.37 -13.52
CA PHE A 268 -8.38 7.45 -14.63
C PHE A 268 -8.32 8.19 -15.97
N ARG A 269 -7.62 7.58 -16.94
CA ARG A 269 -7.69 7.93 -18.36
C ARG A 269 -7.61 6.70 -19.24
N HIS A 270 -8.30 6.73 -20.37
CA HIS A 270 -8.28 5.67 -21.37
C HIS A 270 -7.00 5.73 -22.21
N GLN A 271 -6.06 4.83 -21.93
CA GLN A 271 -4.80 4.72 -22.67
C GLN A 271 -4.27 3.28 -22.65
N ASN A 272 -3.21 3.00 -23.43
CA ASN A 272 -2.67 1.65 -23.64
C ASN A 272 -1.44 1.31 -22.77
N SER A 273 -1.02 2.23 -21.90
CA SER A 273 0.19 2.12 -21.09
C SER A 273 0.00 2.75 -19.69
N GLY A 274 0.94 2.52 -18.78
CA GLY A 274 0.90 3.14 -17.45
C GLY A 274 -0.16 2.61 -16.48
N GLU A 275 -0.32 3.36 -15.38
CA GLU A 275 -1.12 2.98 -14.23
C GLU A 275 -2.51 3.63 -14.22
N HIS A 276 -2.69 4.74 -14.95
CA HIS A 276 -3.98 5.40 -15.12
C HIS A 276 -5.10 4.49 -15.68
N PRO A 277 -4.90 3.71 -16.77
CA PRO A 277 -5.98 2.88 -17.32
C PRO A 277 -6.31 1.67 -16.44
N LYS A 278 -5.47 1.39 -15.43
CA LYS A 278 -5.70 0.35 -14.42
C LYS A 278 -6.39 0.90 -13.17
N GLY A 279 -6.62 2.21 -13.11
CA GLY A 279 -7.17 2.87 -11.93
C GLY A 279 -6.17 2.96 -10.76
N ARG A 280 -4.87 2.86 -11.05
CA ARG A 280 -3.77 2.78 -10.08
C ARG A 280 -2.89 4.03 -10.07
N ALA A 281 -3.29 5.10 -10.74
CA ALA A 281 -2.56 6.36 -10.68
C ALA A 281 -3.47 7.58 -10.54
N CYS A 282 -2.87 8.67 -10.06
CA CYS A 282 -3.46 9.99 -10.01
C CYS A 282 -2.41 11.06 -10.23
N ASP A 283 -2.71 12.01 -11.12
CA ASP A 283 -1.97 13.25 -11.29
C ASP A 283 -2.59 14.33 -10.40
N TRP A 284 -1.78 14.97 -9.56
CA TRP A 284 -2.21 16.01 -8.62
C TRP A 284 -1.62 17.34 -9.03
N ALA A 285 -2.46 18.26 -9.47
CA ALA A 285 -2.04 19.59 -9.89
C ALA A 285 -1.27 20.30 -8.76
N ALA A 286 -0.11 20.85 -9.09
CA ALA A 286 0.66 21.69 -8.18
C ALA A 286 -0.05 23.03 -7.97
N ASP A 287 -0.72 23.54 -9.01
CA ASP A 287 -1.51 24.76 -8.98
C ASP A 287 -2.98 24.53 -8.59
N LYS A 288 -3.54 25.52 -7.90
CA LYS A 288 -4.97 25.53 -7.56
C LYS A 288 -5.88 25.61 -8.78
N GLY A 289 -5.38 26.15 -9.90
CA GLY A 289 -6.15 26.36 -11.13
C GLY A 289 -6.17 25.17 -12.10
N GLY A 290 -5.52 24.06 -11.76
CA GLY A 290 -5.41 22.87 -12.61
C GLY A 290 -3.99 22.64 -13.09
N PHE A 291 -3.85 21.90 -14.18
CA PHE A 291 -2.56 21.46 -14.73
C PHE A 291 -1.97 22.55 -15.64
N GLY A 292 -1.40 23.58 -15.02
CA GLY A 292 -0.86 24.75 -15.70
C GLY A 292 0.55 24.59 -16.25
N GLY A 293 1.29 25.71 -16.30
CA GLY A 293 2.70 25.72 -16.66
C GLY A 293 3.60 25.11 -15.58
N ASP A 294 4.92 25.25 -15.75
CA ASP A 294 5.88 24.84 -14.72
C ASP A 294 5.52 25.44 -13.35
N ALA A 295 5.38 24.58 -12.34
CA ALA A 295 5.09 25.03 -11.00
C ALA A 295 6.27 25.83 -10.45
N THR A 296 5.99 27.04 -9.97
CA THR A 296 6.96 27.92 -9.33
C THR A 296 6.42 28.41 -7.97
N GLY A 297 7.30 28.98 -7.15
CA GLY A 297 6.93 29.53 -5.84
C GLY A 297 6.07 28.58 -4.99
N ALA A 298 4.93 29.09 -4.51
CA ALA A 298 4.02 28.36 -3.63
C ALA A 298 3.45 27.07 -4.24
N SER A 299 3.27 27.00 -5.56
CA SER A 299 2.76 25.82 -6.24
C SER A 299 3.82 24.71 -6.27
N LYS A 300 5.09 25.08 -6.48
CA LYS A 300 6.21 24.15 -6.35
C LYS A 300 6.37 23.65 -4.91
N ASP A 301 6.22 24.54 -3.93
CA ASP A 301 6.26 24.17 -2.50
C ASP A 301 5.12 23.22 -2.13
N TYR A 302 3.92 23.44 -2.68
CA TYR A 302 2.79 22.51 -2.54
C TYR A 302 3.14 21.13 -3.12
N GLY A 303 3.64 21.07 -4.36
CA GLY A 303 4.04 19.81 -5.00
C GLY A 303 5.14 19.08 -4.22
N ASN A 304 6.14 19.80 -3.71
CA ASN A 304 7.18 19.24 -2.84
C ASN A 304 6.59 18.58 -1.58
N ARG A 305 5.67 19.25 -0.89
CA ARG A 305 5.02 18.70 0.31
C ARG A 305 4.16 17.49 -0.03
N LEU A 306 3.43 17.52 -1.15
CA LEU A 306 2.58 16.40 -1.58
C LEU A 306 3.40 15.16 -1.96
N ALA A 307 4.47 15.34 -2.74
CA ALA A 307 5.38 14.25 -3.08
C ALA A 307 5.98 13.63 -1.80
N ASN A 308 6.43 14.46 -0.86
CA ASN A 308 6.97 13.99 0.42
C ASN A 308 5.91 13.31 1.29
N TYR A 309 4.65 13.75 1.26
CA TYR A 309 3.55 13.07 1.94
C TYR A 309 3.39 11.63 1.44
N PHE A 310 3.36 11.42 0.12
CA PHE A 310 3.23 10.08 -0.46
C PHE A 310 4.46 9.21 -0.18
N ILE A 311 5.66 9.80 -0.20
CA ILE A 311 6.91 9.10 0.14
C ILE A 311 6.91 8.65 1.60
N ALA A 312 6.56 9.55 2.53
CA ALA A 312 6.50 9.24 3.97
C ALA A 312 5.45 8.16 4.27
N ASN A 313 4.36 8.11 3.49
CA ASN A 313 3.28 7.16 3.64
C ASN A 313 3.36 5.97 2.66
N ALA A 314 4.47 5.79 1.94
CA ALA A 314 4.56 4.86 0.81
C ALA A 314 4.20 3.41 1.18
N SER A 315 4.72 2.90 2.30
CA SER A 315 4.40 1.53 2.77
C SER A 315 2.98 1.40 3.31
N ARG A 316 2.41 2.49 3.84
CA ARG A 316 1.07 2.51 4.42
C ARG A 316 0.01 2.52 3.33
N LEU A 317 0.25 3.28 2.26
CA LEU A 317 -0.67 3.42 1.14
C LEU A 317 -0.45 2.38 0.04
N GLY A 318 0.75 1.82 -0.10
CA GLY A 318 1.09 0.88 -1.18
C GLY A 318 1.54 1.59 -2.45
N VAL A 319 2.39 2.61 -2.31
CA VAL A 319 2.93 3.41 -3.41
C VAL A 319 3.99 2.61 -4.18
N LEU A 320 3.87 2.57 -5.51
CA LEU A 320 4.89 2.02 -6.41
C LEU A 320 5.97 3.05 -6.71
N TYR A 321 5.58 4.26 -7.07
CA TYR A 321 6.48 5.37 -7.34
C TYR A 321 5.74 6.71 -7.32
N VAL A 322 6.50 7.79 -7.20
CA VAL A 322 6.02 9.18 -7.29
C VAL A 322 6.86 9.90 -8.33
N ILE A 323 6.26 10.62 -9.27
CA ILE A 323 7.01 11.46 -10.22
C ILE A 323 6.69 12.92 -9.90
N TRP A 324 7.75 13.72 -9.75
CA TRP A 324 7.63 15.14 -9.49
C TRP A 324 8.86 15.86 -10.00
N TYR A 325 8.62 16.93 -10.75
CA TYR A 325 9.63 17.90 -11.18
C TYR A 325 10.82 17.24 -11.87
N ARG A 326 10.54 16.44 -12.92
CA ARG A 326 11.54 15.70 -13.72
C ARG A 326 12.31 14.63 -12.94
N ARG A 327 11.74 14.14 -11.84
CA ARG A 327 12.33 13.11 -10.99
C ARG A 327 11.30 12.05 -10.67
N ILE A 328 11.75 10.81 -10.53
CA ILE A 328 10.95 9.70 -10.04
C ILE A 328 11.52 9.22 -8.72
N TRP A 329 10.67 9.09 -7.71
CA TRP A 329 11.00 8.43 -6.46
C TRP A 329 10.58 6.97 -6.53
N LEU A 330 11.53 6.09 -6.23
CA LEU A 330 11.30 4.65 -6.14
C LEU A 330 11.51 4.18 -4.68
N PRO A 331 10.65 3.29 -4.15
CA PRO A 331 10.84 2.67 -2.83
C PRO A 331 12.20 1.95 -2.67
N SER A 332 12.84 1.59 -3.79
CA SER A 332 14.09 0.85 -3.85
C SER A 332 15.34 1.73 -3.83
N SER A 333 15.26 2.96 -4.32
CA SER A 333 16.44 3.78 -4.62
C SER A 333 16.27 5.28 -4.40
N GLY A 334 15.11 5.74 -3.93
CA GLY A 334 14.83 7.16 -3.70
C GLY A 334 14.62 7.92 -5.01
N TRP A 335 14.90 9.22 -4.99
CA TRP A 335 14.78 10.08 -6.16
C TRP A 335 15.84 9.78 -7.21
N LYS A 336 15.40 9.64 -8.46
CA LYS A 336 16.24 9.51 -9.66
C LYS A 336 15.76 10.50 -10.72
N SER A 337 16.65 10.85 -11.64
CA SER A 337 16.25 11.65 -12.81
C SER A 337 15.20 10.90 -13.62
N TYR A 338 14.16 11.62 -14.01
CA TYR A 338 13.10 11.19 -14.90
C TYR A 338 12.90 12.29 -15.94
N SER A 339 13.79 12.33 -16.92
CA SER A 339 13.71 13.36 -17.96
C SER A 339 12.57 13.01 -18.92
N GLY A 340 11.49 13.78 -18.85
CA GLY A 340 10.31 13.63 -19.69
C GLY A 340 10.64 13.83 -21.18
N ALA A 341 9.98 13.04 -22.01
CA ALA A 341 10.24 12.94 -23.45
C ALA A 341 9.57 14.05 -24.29
N GLY A 342 8.85 14.99 -23.67
CA GLY A 342 7.95 15.94 -24.37
C GLY A 342 8.39 17.40 -24.36
N GLY A 343 9.19 17.83 -23.37
CA GLY A 343 9.60 19.23 -23.22
C GLY A 343 8.47 20.18 -22.80
N ASP A 344 7.33 19.64 -22.35
CA ASP A 344 6.19 20.37 -21.82
C ASP A 344 5.98 20.05 -20.32
N PRO A 345 5.29 20.93 -19.56
CA PRO A 345 5.16 20.77 -18.12
C PRO A 345 4.45 19.50 -17.64
N SER A 346 3.53 18.95 -18.45
CA SER A 346 2.80 17.74 -18.12
C SER A 346 3.69 16.52 -18.32
N SER A 347 4.28 16.35 -19.51
CA SER A 347 5.20 15.22 -19.75
C SER A 347 6.42 15.27 -18.82
N ASP A 348 6.90 16.45 -18.46
CA ASP A 348 8.05 16.63 -17.58
C ASP A 348 7.69 16.63 -16.08
N HIS A 349 6.40 16.49 -15.76
CA HIS A 349 5.85 16.45 -14.40
C HIS A 349 6.24 17.66 -13.55
N THR A 350 6.38 18.83 -14.16
CA THR A 350 6.74 20.07 -13.46
C THR A 350 5.50 20.84 -12.99
N ASN A 351 4.31 20.52 -13.50
CA ASN A 351 3.04 21.14 -13.11
C ASN A 351 2.17 20.25 -12.18
N HIS A 352 2.54 18.98 -11.95
CA HIS A 352 1.79 18.05 -11.11
C HIS A 352 2.64 16.96 -10.46
N VAL A 353 2.19 16.44 -9.33
CA VAL A 353 2.73 15.22 -8.70
C VAL A 353 1.97 14.01 -9.22
N HIS A 354 2.66 13.10 -9.89
CA HIS A 354 2.09 11.82 -10.31
C HIS A 354 2.31 10.77 -9.22
N LEU A 355 1.24 10.08 -8.85
CA LEU A 355 1.23 8.98 -7.88
C LEU A 355 0.87 7.68 -8.60
N SER A 356 1.68 6.64 -8.41
CA SER A 356 1.36 5.27 -8.88
C SER A 356 1.26 4.28 -7.72
N MET A 357 0.27 3.39 -7.77
CA MET A 357 -0.19 2.52 -6.69
C MET A 357 -0.11 1.03 -7.05
N ARG A 358 0.06 0.18 -6.04
CA ARG A 358 0.20 -1.28 -6.21
C ARG A 358 -1.11 -1.99 -6.53
#